data_AF-A0A3B0YNT7-F1
#
_entry.id   AF-A0A3B0YNT7-F1
#
_cell.length_a   1.000
_cell.length_b   1.000
_cell.length_c   1.000
_cell.angle_alpha   90.00
_cell.angle_beta   90.00
_cell.angle_gamma   90.00
#
_symmetry.space_group_name_H-M   'P 1'
#
loop_
_entity.id
_entity.type
_entity.pdbx_description
1 polymer ?
#
loop_
_entity_poly.entity_id
_entity_poly.type
_entity_poly.pdbx_seq_one_letter_code
_entity_poly.pdbx_strand_id
1 'polypeptide(L)'
;MTIRLGIVMDPIQSIKTYKDSSFAMLLAAQRRGWPLFYMEQSDLFLRDGEVLASMRSLQVYDRDHDWFELSEANDQPLTALDVVLMRKDPPLDMEFLYTTYLLALASKQGTLVVNRPDSLQNCNEKLFTGWFPQCCAPSLVSR
;
A
#
# COMPACT_ATOMS: atom_id res chain seq x y z
N MET A 1 10.32 16.02 12.52
CA MET A 1 10.81 15.12 11.45
C MET A 1 9.73 15.03 10.40
N THR A 2 10.10 15.20 9.13
CA THR A 2 9.18 15.09 8.00
C THR A 2 9.31 13.68 7.42
N ILE A 3 8.22 12.93 7.38
CA ILE A 3 8.19 11.55 6.85
C ILE A 3 7.66 11.61 5.42
N ARG A 4 8.34 10.94 4.48
CA ARG A 4 7.90 10.72 3.10
C ARG A 4 7.07 9.45 3.05
N LEU A 5 5.77 9.58 2.80
CA LEU A 5 4.82 8.48 2.80
C LEU A 5 4.41 8.13 1.37
N GLY A 6 4.66 6.89 0.96
CA GLY A 6 4.07 6.30 -0.23
C GLY A 6 2.79 5.55 0.09
N ILE A 7 1.87 5.49 -0.87
CA ILE A 7 0.72 4.60 -0.84
C ILE A 7 0.63 3.83 -2.16
N VAL A 8 0.44 2.52 -2.06
CA VAL A 8 0.07 1.64 -3.18
C VAL A 8 -1.39 1.29 -3.00
N MET A 9 -2.26 1.75 -3.89
CA MET A 9 -3.71 1.52 -3.79
C MET A 9 -4.37 1.41 -5.17
N ASP A 10 -5.64 1.01 -5.18
CA ASP A 10 -6.51 1.14 -6.36
C ASP A 10 -6.63 2.61 -6.82
N PRO A 11 -7.09 2.87 -8.06
CA PRO A 11 -7.22 4.23 -8.61
C PRO A 11 -7.92 5.20 -7.64
N ILE A 12 -7.21 6.24 -7.19
CA ILE A 12 -7.72 7.21 -6.19
C ILE A 12 -8.95 7.98 -6.68
N GLN A 13 -9.14 8.05 -8.00
CA GLN A 13 -10.30 8.62 -8.68
C GLN A 13 -11.59 7.83 -8.43
N SER A 14 -11.48 6.53 -8.08
CA SER A 14 -12.62 5.62 -7.99
C SER A 14 -13.17 5.46 -6.57
N ILE A 15 -12.49 6.04 -5.57
CA ILE A 15 -12.85 5.84 -4.16
C ILE A 15 -14.07 6.65 -3.74
N LYS A 16 -14.69 6.23 -2.64
CA LYS A 16 -15.73 7.01 -1.94
C LYS A 16 -15.11 7.64 -0.70
N THR A 17 -14.67 8.90 -0.81
CA THR A 17 -13.91 9.63 0.23
C THR A 17 -14.52 9.51 1.63
N TYR A 18 -15.84 9.64 1.76
CA TYR A 18 -16.56 9.54 3.05
C TYR A 18 -16.55 8.15 3.71
N LYS A 19 -16.08 7.11 3.02
CA LYS A 19 -15.97 5.72 3.51
C LYS A 19 -14.56 5.14 3.38
N ASP A 20 -13.66 5.85 2.71
CA ASP A 20 -12.35 5.32 2.38
C ASP A 20 -11.35 5.56 3.52
N SER A 21 -10.91 4.47 4.16
CA SER A 21 -9.95 4.56 5.26
C SER A 21 -8.55 4.95 4.77
N SER A 22 -8.17 4.62 3.53
CA SER A 22 -6.89 5.03 2.94
C SER A 22 -6.85 6.55 2.79
N PHE A 23 -7.93 7.16 2.32
CA PHE A 23 -8.10 8.61 2.23
C PHE A 23 -8.02 9.30 3.58
N ALA A 24 -8.68 8.74 4.61
CA ALA A 24 -8.58 9.26 5.98
C ALA A 24 -7.13 9.24 6.51
N MET A 25 -6.35 8.21 6.18
CA MET A 25 -4.92 8.13 6.53
C MET A 25 -4.09 9.19 5.78
N LEU A 26 -4.36 9.42 4.49
CA LEU A 26 -3.68 10.44 3.69
C LEU A 26 -3.95 11.85 4.22
N LEU A 27 -5.20 12.19 4.54
CA LEU A 27 -5.55 13.46 5.18
C LEU A 27 -4.81 13.64 6.52
N ALA A 28 -4.72 12.57 7.33
CA ALA A 28 -3.99 12.62 8.59
C ALA A 28 -2.48 12.81 8.40
N ALA A 29 -1.88 12.18 7.39
CA ALA A 29 -0.47 12.35 7.05
C ALA A 29 -0.18 13.77 6.52
N GLN A 30 -1.00 14.28 5.60
CA GLN A 30 -0.85 15.65 5.07
C GLN A 30 -0.99 16.72 6.16
N ARG A 31 -1.92 16.55 7.11
CA ARG A 31 -2.05 17.45 8.28
C ARG A 31 -0.81 17.49 9.17
N ARG A 32 0.03 16.46 9.13
CA ARG A 32 1.35 16.43 9.82
C ARG A 32 2.47 17.05 8.98
N GLY A 33 2.16 17.56 7.78
CA GLY A 33 3.14 18.12 6.84
C GLY A 33 3.98 17.05 6.14
N TRP A 34 3.50 15.80 6.05
CA TRP A 34 4.20 14.72 5.37
C TRP A 34 3.95 14.78 3.86
N PRO A 35 5.01 14.80 3.02
CA PRO A 35 4.87 14.63 1.58
C PRO A 35 4.28 13.26 1.27
N LEU A 36 3.27 13.24 0.39
CA LEU A 36 2.58 12.02 -0.04
C LEU A 36 2.98 11.65 -1.46
N PHE A 37 3.19 10.36 -1.70
CA PHE A 37 3.53 9.80 -2.99
C PHE A 37 2.52 8.70 -3.34
N TYR A 38 1.86 8.87 -4.48
CA TYR A 38 0.85 7.96 -5.00
C TYR A 38 1.46 7.00 -6.01
N MET A 39 1.09 5.72 -5.89
CA MET A 39 1.45 4.63 -6.78
C MET A 39 0.26 3.66 -6.92
N GLU A 40 0.12 3.08 -8.10
CA GLU A 40 -0.66 1.86 -8.35
C GLU A 40 0.30 0.65 -8.41
N GLN A 41 -0.23 -0.58 -8.44
CA GLN A 41 0.62 -1.78 -8.52
C GLN A 41 1.50 -1.78 -9.77
N SER A 42 0.96 -1.33 -10.90
CA SER A 42 1.67 -1.24 -12.18
C SER A 42 2.81 -0.21 -12.18
N ASP A 43 2.82 0.72 -11.23
CA ASP A 43 3.88 1.71 -11.12
C ASP A 43 5.14 1.12 -10.47
N LEU A 44 5.04 -0.04 -9.79
CA LEU A 44 6.16 -0.69 -9.12
C LEU A 44 6.95 -1.59 -10.06
N PHE A 45 8.27 -1.49 -10.02
CA PHE A 45 9.15 -2.34 -10.82
C PHE A 45 10.51 -2.58 -10.16
N LEU A 46 11.20 -3.61 -10.62
CA LEU A 46 12.55 -3.96 -10.19
C LEU A 46 13.52 -3.73 -11.34
N ARG A 47 14.61 -3.00 -11.08
CA ARG A 47 15.70 -2.81 -12.04
C ARG A 47 17.02 -3.01 -11.31
N ASP A 48 17.83 -3.95 -11.79
CA ASP A 48 19.17 -4.23 -11.28
C ASP A 48 19.25 -4.45 -9.75
N GLY A 49 18.21 -5.08 -9.18
CA GLY A 49 18.12 -5.36 -7.75
C GLY A 49 17.58 -4.21 -6.89
N GLU A 50 17.26 -3.06 -7.49
CA GLU A 50 16.63 -1.91 -6.83
C GLU A 50 15.14 -1.82 -7.18
N VAL A 51 14.30 -1.66 -6.15
CA VAL A 51 12.85 -1.50 -6.36
C VAL A 51 12.58 -0.02 -6.59
N LEU A 52 11.99 0.30 -7.74
CA LEU A 52 11.57 1.65 -8.10
C LEU A 52 10.06 1.71 -8.26
N ALA A 53 9.55 2.93 -8.26
CA ALA A 53 8.19 3.21 -8.65
C ALA A 53 8.09 4.47 -9.50
N SER A 54 7.14 4.48 -10.43
CA SER A 54 6.70 5.71 -11.09
C SER A 54 5.79 6.49 -10.15
N MET A 55 6.37 7.37 -9.33
CA MET A 55 5.66 8.04 -8.24
C MET A 55 5.07 9.37 -8.71
N ARG A 56 3.84 9.67 -8.28
CA ARG A 56 3.25 11.01 -8.40
C ARG A 56 3.17 11.65 -7.02
N SER A 57 3.58 12.92 -6.91
CA SER A 57 3.31 13.69 -5.70
C SER A 57 1.80 13.85 -5.56
N LEU A 58 1.28 13.61 -4.36
CA LEU A 58 -0.13 13.61 -4.06
C LEU A 58 -0.48 14.74 -3.09
N GLN A 59 -1.50 15.51 -3.42
CA GLN A 59 -2.25 16.32 -2.46
C GLN A 59 -3.68 15.80 -2.35
N VAL A 60 -4.24 15.84 -1.15
CA VAL A 60 -5.62 15.44 -0.86
C VAL A 60 -6.40 16.56 -0.18
N TYR A 61 -7.70 16.66 -0.47
CA TYR A 61 -8.58 17.70 0.03
C TYR A 61 -9.87 17.10 0.56
N ASP A 62 -10.26 17.44 1.78
CA ASP A 62 -11.49 16.94 2.42
C ASP A 62 -12.74 17.64 1.84
N ARG A 63 -13.16 17.16 0.66
CA ARG A 63 -14.30 17.68 -0.13
C ARG A 63 -14.88 16.61 -1.05
N ASP A 64 -16.10 16.83 -1.54
CA ASP A 64 -16.85 15.84 -2.34
C ASP A 64 -16.38 15.72 -3.80
N HIS A 65 -15.70 16.73 -4.33
CA HIS A 65 -15.22 16.79 -5.72
C HIS A 65 -13.77 17.24 -5.75
N ASP A 66 -13.01 16.81 -6.76
CA ASP A 66 -11.58 17.16 -6.92
C ASP A 66 -10.79 16.92 -5.62
N TRP A 67 -11.04 15.79 -4.95
CA TRP A 67 -10.49 15.49 -3.61
C TRP A 67 -8.99 15.15 -3.62
N PHE A 68 -8.35 15.16 -4.78
CA PHE A 68 -6.94 14.89 -4.92
C PHE A 68 -6.33 15.62 -6.13
N GLU A 69 -5.02 15.85 -6.07
CA GLU A 69 -4.20 16.34 -7.18
C GLU A 69 -2.94 15.49 -7.29
N LEU A 70 -2.56 15.13 -8.52
CA LEU A 70 -1.36 14.36 -8.83
C LEU A 70 -0.43 15.19 -9.70
N SER A 71 0.87 15.16 -9.38
CA SER A 71 1.90 15.68 -10.28
C SER A 71 2.14 14.76 -11.47
N GLU A 72 3.02 15.19 -12.37
CA GLU A 72 3.66 14.27 -13.32
C GLU A 72 4.37 13.14 -12.57
N ALA A 73 4.39 11.97 -13.20
CA ALA A 73 5.06 10.80 -12.65
C ALA A 73 6.57 10.93 -12.81
N ASN A 74 7.31 10.52 -11.78
CA ASN A 74 8.75 10.46 -11.81
C ASN A 74 9.25 9.17 -11.16
N ASP A 75 10.11 8.46 -11.87
CA ASP A 75 10.69 7.21 -11.40
C ASP A 75 11.68 7.47 -10.26
N GLN A 76 11.42 6.87 -9.11
CA GLN A 76 12.26 7.00 -7.91
C GLN A 76 12.42 5.64 -7.22
N PRO A 77 13.56 5.38 -6.56
CA PRO A 77 13.69 4.23 -5.67
C PRO A 77 12.64 4.27 -4.56
N LEU A 78 12.05 3.12 -4.19
CA LEU A 78 11.16 3.06 -3.02
C LEU A 78 11.88 3.42 -1.71
N THR A 79 13.19 3.22 -1.66
CA THR A 79 14.07 3.61 -0.56
C THR A 79 14.14 5.13 -0.35
N ALA A 80 13.67 5.94 -1.30
CA ALA A 80 13.48 7.38 -1.11
C ALA A 80 12.28 7.71 -0.20
N LEU A 81 11.45 6.71 0.12
CA LEU A 81 10.31 6.81 1.03
C LEU A 81 10.67 6.20 2.38
N ASP A 82 10.22 6.84 3.45
CA ASP A 82 10.38 6.31 4.81
C ASP A 82 9.37 5.19 5.07
N VAL A 83 8.16 5.32 4.54
CA VAL A 83 7.07 4.35 4.72
C VAL A 83 6.23 4.20 3.45
N VAL A 84 5.79 2.96 3.18
CA VAL A 84 4.82 2.63 2.13
C VAL A 84 3.62 1.93 2.76
N LEU A 85 2.43 2.48 2.52
CA LEU A 85 1.16 1.84 2.85
C LEU A 85 0.72 0.95 1.67
N MET A 86 0.69 -0.36 1.86
CA MET A 86 0.10 -1.31 0.92
C MET A 86 -1.41 -1.39 1.20
N ARG A 87 -2.19 -0.65 0.41
CA ARG A 87 -3.63 -0.43 0.55
C ARG A 87 -4.42 -0.87 -0.69
N LYS A 88 -3.84 -1.76 -1.49
CA LYS A 88 -4.54 -2.45 -2.58
C LYS A 88 -5.60 -3.38 -2.01
N ASP A 89 -6.82 -3.28 -2.52
CA ASP A 89 -7.91 -4.17 -2.13
C ASP A 89 -7.73 -5.59 -2.70
N PRO A 90 -8.28 -6.63 -2.04
CA PRO A 90 -8.33 -8.00 -2.59
C PRO A 90 -8.94 -8.05 -4.01
N PRO A 91 -8.65 -9.09 -4.80
CA PRO A 91 -8.20 -10.42 -4.37
C PRO A 91 -6.69 -10.56 -4.14
N LEU A 92 -6.31 -11.61 -3.38
CA LEU A 92 -4.93 -12.09 -3.30
C LEU A 92 -4.61 -12.94 -4.54
N ASP A 93 -4.40 -12.27 -5.67
CA ASP A 93 -4.01 -12.90 -6.93
C ASP A 93 -2.48 -12.86 -7.13
N MET A 94 -2.03 -13.28 -8.33
CA MET A 94 -0.61 -13.28 -8.67
C MET A 94 -0.01 -11.88 -8.71
N GLU A 95 -0.77 -10.86 -9.10
CA GLU A 95 -0.29 -9.48 -9.18
C GLU A 95 -0.08 -8.90 -7.78
N PHE A 96 -1.01 -9.16 -6.86
CA PHE A 96 -0.84 -8.86 -5.44
C PHE A 96 0.41 -9.57 -4.90
N LEU A 97 0.60 -10.85 -5.20
CA LEU A 97 1.76 -11.60 -4.73
C LEU A 97 3.08 -11.02 -5.25
N TYR A 98 3.18 -10.69 -6.55
CA TYR A 98 4.36 -10.04 -7.11
C TYR A 98 4.63 -8.68 -6.48
N THR A 99 3.57 -7.89 -6.24
CA THR A 99 3.68 -6.63 -5.51
C THR A 99 4.30 -6.83 -4.13
N THR A 100 3.86 -7.86 -3.39
CA THR A 100 4.46 -8.14 -2.07
C THR A 100 5.94 -8.53 -2.15
N TYR A 101 6.41 -9.22 -3.19
CA TYR A 101 7.84 -9.52 -3.34
C TYR A 101 8.66 -8.25 -3.60
N LEU A 102 8.17 -7.34 -4.43
CA LEU A 102 8.82 -6.03 -4.65
C LEU A 102 8.89 -5.24 -3.34
N LEU A 103 7.78 -5.14 -2.62
CA LEU A 103 7.74 -4.46 -1.33
C LEU A 103 8.62 -5.15 -0.27
N ALA A 104 8.74 -6.48 -0.29
CA ALA A 104 9.63 -7.21 0.62
C ALA A 104 11.10 -6.84 0.38
N LEU A 105 11.50 -6.71 -0.89
CA LEU A 105 12.84 -6.28 -1.25
C LEU A 105 13.11 -4.83 -0.84
N ALA A 106 12.18 -3.91 -1.11
CA ALA A 106 12.28 -2.52 -0.64
C ALA A 106 12.37 -2.45 0.90
N SER A 107 11.63 -3.30 1.60
CA SER A 107 11.68 -3.36 3.06
C SER A 107 13.04 -3.81 3.60
N LYS A 108 13.67 -4.78 2.94
CA LYS A 108 15.06 -5.18 3.26
C LYS A 108 16.08 -4.07 2.98
N GLN A 109 15.76 -3.14 2.08
CA GLN A 109 16.61 -2.00 1.71
C GLN A 109 16.40 -0.77 2.60
N GLY A 110 15.43 -0.79 3.53
CA GLY A 110 15.26 0.23 4.57
C GLY A 110 13.89 0.89 4.64
N THR A 111 13.00 0.66 3.67
CA THR A 111 11.65 1.24 3.68
C THR A 111 10.73 0.49 4.65
N LEU A 112 10.00 1.20 5.50
CA LEU A 112 8.94 0.56 6.29
C LEU A 112 7.75 0.25 5.38
N VAL A 113 7.33 -1.01 5.29
CA VAL A 113 6.11 -1.37 4.55
C VAL A 113 5.01 -1.79 5.52
N VAL A 114 3.85 -1.15 5.38
CA VAL A 114 2.68 -1.41 6.21
C VAL A 114 1.56 -2.00 5.34
N ASN A 115 1.13 -3.24 5.54
CA ASN A 115 1.67 -4.24 6.48
C ASN A 115 2.92 -4.93 5.94
N ARG A 116 3.66 -5.63 6.81
CA ARG A 116 4.87 -6.37 6.43
C ARG A 116 4.57 -7.37 5.29
N PRO A 117 5.28 -7.33 4.16
CA PRO A 117 4.99 -8.16 2.99
C PRO A 117 4.97 -9.67 3.27
N ASP A 118 5.96 -10.18 4.00
CA ASP A 118 6.00 -11.60 4.40
C ASP A 118 4.76 -12.01 5.21
N SER A 119 4.22 -11.10 6.02
CA SER A 119 2.98 -11.36 6.76
C SER A 119 1.77 -11.37 5.85
N LEU A 120 1.71 -10.52 4.81
CA LEU A 120 0.62 -10.56 3.83
C LEU A 120 0.58 -11.90 3.06
N GLN A 121 1.75 -12.48 2.78
CA GLN A 121 1.84 -13.78 2.11
C GLN A 121 1.44 -14.95 3.02
N ASN A 122 1.79 -14.88 4.31
CA ASN A 122 1.59 -15.97 5.25
C ASN A 122 0.24 -15.91 6.00
N CYS A 123 -0.38 -14.73 6.10
CA CYS A 123 -1.61 -14.51 6.85
C CYS A 123 -2.82 -14.38 5.92
N ASN A 124 -3.16 -15.45 5.21
CA ASN A 124 -4.39 -15.47 4.39
C ASN A 124 -5.63 -15.17 5.25
N GLU A 125 -6.48 -14.23 4.83
CA GLU A 125 -7.62 -13.75 5.63
C GLU A 125 -8.56 -14.85 6.13
N LYS A 126 -8.68 -15.96 5.39
CA LYS A 126 -9.53 -17.09 5.78
C LYS A 126 -8.72 -18.16 6.52
N LEU A 127 -7.64 -18.65 5.94
CA LEU A 127 -6.89 -19.78 6.49
C LEU A 127 -6.06 -19.42 7.74
N PHE A 128 -5.71 -18.15 7.93
CA PHE A 128 -4.94 -17.73 9.09
C PHE A 128 -5.72 -17.94 10.41
N THR A 129 -7.04 -18.03 10.34
CA THR A 129 -7.90 -18.43 11.47
C THR A 129 -7.55 -19.82 12.04
N GLY A 130 -6.96 -20.71 11.23
CA GLY A 130 -6.53 -22.05 11.65
C GLY A 130 -5.41 -22.06 12.71
N TRP A 131 -4.68 -20.95 12.88
CA TRP A 131 -3.71 -20.78 13.96
C TRP A 131 -4.35 -20.36 15.30
N PHE A 132 -5.63 -20.01 15.30
CA PHE A 132 -6.38 -19.58 16.47
C PHE A 132 -7.74 -20.30 16.60
N PRO A 133 -7.76 -21.65 16.55
CA PRO A 133 -9.02 -22.41 16.50
C PRO A 133 -9.91 -22.17 17.74
N GLN A 134 -9.32 -21.80 18.88
CA GLN A 134 -10.05 -21.46 20.10
C GLN A 134 -10.92 -20.19 20.00
N CYS A 135 -10.65 -19.34 19.00
CA CYS A 135 -11.38 -18.10 18.75
C CYS A 135 -12.38 -18.23 17.59
N CYS A 136 -12.52 -19.42 16.98
CA CYS A 136 -13.25 -19.60 15.74
C CYS A 136 -14.36 -20.65 15.88
N ALA A 137 -15.38 -20.55 15.03
CA ALA A 137 -16.35 -21.62 14.86
C ALA A 137 -15.67 -22.88 14.26
N PRO A 138 -16.20 -24.10 14.49
CA PRO A 138 -15.68 -25.30 13.84
C PRO A 138 -15.61 -25.14 12.32
N SER A 139 -14.42 -25.36 11.75
CA SER A 139 -14.14 -25.13 10.32
C SER A 139 -13.47 -26.35 9.69
N LEU A 140 -13.90 -26.71 8.47
CA LEU A 140 -13.23 -27.70 7.62
C LEU A 140 -12.73 -27.01 6.35
N VAL A 141 -11.47 -27.23 6.01
CA VAL A 141 -10.88 -26.85 4.73
C VAL A 141 -10.46 -28.14 4.03
N SER A 142 -11.03 -28.42 2.86
CA SER A 142 -10.73 -29.59 2.04
C SER A 142 -10.50 -29.17 0.60
N ARG A 143 -9.84 -30.04 -0.18
CA ARG A 143 -9.74 -29.93 -1.64
C ARG A 143 -10.95 -30.59 -2.30
#